data_AF-A0A2A4LHZ7-F1
#
_entry.id   AF-A0A2A4LHZ7-F1
#
_cell.length_a   1.000
_cell.length_b   1.000
_cell.length_c   1.000
_cell.angle_alpha   90.00
_cell.angle_beta   90.00
_cell.angle_gamma   90.00
#
_symmetry.space_group_name_H-M   'P 1'
#
loop_
_entity.id
_entity.type
_entity.pdbx_description
1 polymer ?
#
loop_
_entity_poly.entity_id
_entity_poly.type
_entity_poly.pdbx_seq_one_letter_code
_entity_poly.pdbx_strand_id
1 'polypeptide(L)'
;DGMTILLDEQWELRMLLSKIKEKKERIFNAYIKNCLVEAGICITKTKNGLNTDPYSSSWLKCAAYFLADAVSVLNFQRPSPVHMLKMLRESNKNKINELSNYLKSLKISPNAAEKFNIKIAKDGIKRSAFDILSREGITFNKLRSIWSKIPKASKNEEEQLEISAHYSGYLEKQEADIIAFRRDENLLIPDFVDYEKLSGLSNEVKSKFKLIKPQTLGQALRIDGITPAAVYILLSHVKRGHQKLNRA
;
A
#
# COMPACT_ATOMS: atom_id res chain seq x y z
N ASP A 1 16.62 16.90 -21.64
CA ASP A 1 16.87 18.34 -21.43
C ASP A 1 15.77 19.21 -22.03
N GLY A 2 14.56 19.19 -21.47
CA GLY A 2 13.43 19.93 -22.06
C GLY A 2 12.17 19.93 -21.21
N MET A 3 12.30 20.00 -19.89
CA MET A 3 11.15 20.30 -19.03
C MET A 3 11.16 21.80 -18.74
N THR A 4 10.20 22.51 -19.32
CA THR A 4 10.01 23.94 -19.06
C THR A 4 9.02 24.08 -17.90
N ILE A 5 9.47 24.73 -16.82
CA ILE A 5 8.62 25.00 -15.66
C ILE A 5 7.70 26.17 -16.04
N LEU A 6 6.41 25.88 -16.20
CA LEU A 6 5.42 26.87 -16.65
C LEU A 6 5.03 27.87 -15.55
N LEU A 7 5.20 27.53 -14.26
CA LEU A 7 5.05 28.45 -13.12
C LEU A 7 5.84 27.93 -11.90
N ASP A 8 6.63 28.79 -11.24
CA ASP A 8 7.36 28.51 -9.99
C ASP A 8 7.59 29.83 -9.24
N GLU A 9 6.57 30.27 -8.49
CA GLU A 9 6.54 31.58 -7.82
C GLU A 9 7.59 31.71 -6.70
N GLN A 10 8.07 30.59 -6.15
CA GLN A 10 8.96 30.55 -4.98
C GLN A 10 10.38 30.05 -5.30
N TRP A 11 10.72 29.80 -6.57
CA TRP A 11 12.04 29.35 -7.05
C TRP A 11 12.55 28.00 -6.50
N GLU A 12 11.76 27.29 -5.69
CA GLU A 12 12.17 26.06 -5.02
C GLU A 12 12.37 24.90 -6.00
N LEU A 13 11.50 24.79 -7.00
CA LEU A 13 11.55 23.74 -8.01
C LEU A 13 12.74 23.94 -8.96
N ARG A 14 13.03 25.19 -9.34
CA ARG A 14 14.23 25.56 -10.12
C ARG A 14 15.52 25.23 -9.36
N MET A 15 15.62 25.59 -8.09
CA MET A 15 16.79 25.27 -7.25
C MET A 15 16.97 23.76 -7.06
N LEU A 16 15.88 23.03 -6.80
CA LEU A 16 15.93 21.58 -6.61
C LEU A 16 16.43 20.88 -7.88
N LEU A 17 15.92 21.26 -9.05
CA LEU A 17 16.35 20.70 -10.33
C LEU A 17 17.81 21.03 -10.65
N SER A 18 18.29 22.23 -10.32
CA SER A 18 19.70 22.60 -10.45
C SER A 18 20.60 21.74 -9.54
N LYS A 19 20.22 21.58 -8.26
CA LYS A 19 20.96 20.76 -7.29
C LYS A 19 20.97 19.28 -7.66
N ILE A 20 19.88 18.75 -8.22
CA ILE A 20 19.80 17.36 -8.70
C ILE A 20 20.69 17.16 -9.93
N LYS A 21 20.74 18.12 -10.86
CA LYS A 21 21.64 18.08 -12.01
C LYS A 21 23.11 18.11 -11.59
N GLU A 22 23.46 19.02 -10.70
CA GLU A 22 24.81 19.18 -10.16
C GLU A 22 25.28 17.94 -9.39
N LYS A 23 24.40 17.31 -8.61
CA LYS A 23 24.74 16.14 -7.78
C LYS A 23 24.57 14.80 -8.49
N LYS A 24 24.11 14.79 -9.75
CA LYS A 24 23.76 13.58 -10.50
C LYS A 24 24.89 12.55 -10.50
N GLU A 25 26.10 12.95 -10.88
CA GLU A 25 27.26 12.05 -10.95
C GLU A 25 27.67 11.51 -9.58
N ARG A 26 27.61 12.35 -8.54
CA ARG A 26 27.91 11.96 -7.17
C ARG A 26 26.87 10.99 -6.61
N ILE A 27 25.59 11.17 -6.94
CA ILE A 27 24.48 10.28 -6.57
C ILE A 27 24.65 8.92 -7.23
N PHE A 28 24.99 8.87 -8.53
CA PHE A 28 25.21 7.61 -9.24
C PHE A 28 26.43 6.85 -8.70
N ASN A 29 27.52 7.53 -8.39
CA ASN A 29 28.71 6.91 -7.81
C ASN A 29 28.43 6.36 -6.38
N ALA A 30 27.73 7.14 -5.53
CA ALA A 30 27.29 6.67 -4.22
C ALA A 30 26.33 5.47 -4.30
N TYR A 31 25.46 5.43 -5.30
CA TYR A 31 24.53 4.32 -5.53
C TYR A 31 25.26 3.03 -5.93
N ILE A 32 26.21 3.09 -6.88
CA ILE A 32 27.04 1.93 -7.25
C ILE A 32 27.77 1.40 -6.01
N LYS A 33 28.37 2.30 -5.23
CA LYS A 33 29.06 1.93 -3.98
C LYS A 33 28.11 1.20 -3.02
N ASN A 34 26.88 1.68 -2.84
CA ASN A 34 25.89 1.04 -1.98
C ASN A 34 25.47 -0.34 -2.52
N CYS A 35 25.23 -0.47 -3.83
CA CYS A 35 24.91 -1.76 -4.46
C CYS A 35 26.02 -2.79 -4.23
N LEU A 36 27.30 -2.40 -4.36
CA LEU A 36 28.44 -3.28 -4.11
C LEU A 36 28.57 -3.68 -2.64
N VAL A 37 28.29 -2.76 -1.70
CA VAL A 37 28.29 -3.05 -0.26
C VAL A 37 27.19 -4.06 0.09
N GLU A 38 25.95 -3.84 -0.39
CA GLU A 38 24.83 -4.73 -0.13
C GLU A 38 25.02 -6.11 -0.77
N ALA A 39 25.60 -6.16 -1.98
CA ALA A 39 26.01 -7.41 -2.61
C ALA A 39 27.03 -8.17 -1.73
N GLY A 40 28.05 -7.48 -1.21
CA GLY A 40 29.05 -8.07 -0.32
C GLY A 40 28.45 -8.64 0.97
N ILE A 41 27.48 -7.93 1.56
CA ILE A 41 26.74 -8.40 2.75
C ILE A 41 25.96 -9.68 2.42
N CYS A 42 25.22 -9.69 1.31
CA CYS A 42 24.43 -10.85 0.88
C CYS A 42 25.31 -12.07 0.57
N ILE A 43 26.46 -11.87 -0.06
CA ILE A 43 27.45 -12.94 -0.33
C ILE A 43 28.03 -13.48 0.98
N THR A 44 28.36 -12.61 1.94
CA THR A 44 28.89 -13.01 3.23
C THR A 44 27.87 -13.83 4.02
N LYS A 45 26.61 -13.41 4.03
CA LYS A 45 25.51 -14.18 4.65
C LYS A 45 25.31 -15.54 3.99
N THR A 46 25.35 -15.60 2.67
CA THR A 46 25.28 -16.87 1.93
C THR A 46 26.45 -17.79 2.28
N LYS A 47 27.67 -17.24 2.36
CA LYS A 47 28.88 -18.00 2.70
C LYS A 47 28.85 -18.56 4.12
N ASN A 48 28.36 -17.77 5.07
CA ASN A 48 28.30 -18.16 6.48
C ASN A 48 27.09 -19.04 6.81
N GLY A 49 26.01 -18.96 6.01
CA GLY A 49 24.77 -19.73 6.15
C GLY A 49 24.68 -20.98 5.27
N LEU A 50 25.74 -21.32 4.53
CA LEU A 50 25.75 -22.44 3.59
C LEU A 50 25.42 -23.75 4.34
N ASN A 51 24.27 -24.35 4.00
CA ASN A 51 23.65 -25.54 4.60
C ASN A 51 23.03 -25.38 6.01
N THR A 52 22.98 -24.16 6.57
CA THR A 52 22.37 -23.89 7.89
C THR A 52 21.26 -22.85 7.86
N ASP A 53 21.37 -21.84 6.98
CA ASP A 53 20.34 -20.81 6.79
C ASP A 53 19.42 -21.18 5.61
N PRO A 54 18.11 -21.44 5.83
CA PRO A 54 17.15 -21.76 4.77
C PRO A 54 17.00 -20.64 3.73
N TYR A 55 17.43 -19.41 4.03
CA TYR A 55 17.37 -18.26 3.12
C TYR A 55 18.64 -18.06 2.28
N SER A 56 19.67 -18.92 2.41
CA SER A 56 20.93 -18.81 1.67
C SER A 56 20.75 -18.69 0.14
N SER A 57 19.78 -19.41 -0.42
CA SER A 57 19.44 -19.33 -1.85
C SER A 57 18.82 -17.98 -2.25
N SER A 58 18.11 -17.33 -1.33
CA SER A 58 17.52 -16.00 -1.52
C SER A 58 18.59 -14.92 -1.40
N TRP A 59 19.50 -15.03 -0.43
CA TRP A 59 20.65 -14.13 -0.28
C TRP A 59 21.55 -14.13 -1.51
N LEU A 60 21.81 -15.31 -2.10
CA LEU A 60 22.59 -15.42 -3.33
C LEU A 60 21.91 -14.73 -4.51
N LYS A 61 20.59 -14.86 -4.64
CA LYS A 61 19.81 -14.14 -5.67
C LYS A 61 19.86 -12.63 -5.45
N CYS A 62 19.67 -12.17 -4.20
CA CYS A 62 19.79 -10.76 -3.85
C CYS A 62 21.17 -10.19 -4.20
N ALA A 63 22.25 -10.92 -3.91
CA ALA A 63 23.61 -10.53 -4.31
C ALA A 63 23.74 -10.39 -5.84
N ALA A 64 23.22 -11.34 -6.60
CA ALA A 64 23.24 -11.30 -8.06
C ALA A 64 22.47 -10.08 -8.62
N TYR A 65 21.32 -9.74 -8.03
CA TYR A 65 20.56 -8.54 -8.42
C TYR A 65 21.33 -7.24 -8.13
N PHE A 66 21.92 -7.09 -6.93
CA PHE A 66 22.69 -5.89 -6.60
C PHE A 66 23.95 -5.72 -7.47
N LEU A 67 24.61 -6.83 -7.83
CA LEU A 67 25.73 -6.80 -8.77
C LEU A 67 25.27 -6.45 -10.19
N ALA A 68 24.15 -7.03 -10.65
CA ALA A 68 23.58 -6.69 -11.96
C ALA A 68 23.18 -5.21 -12.03
N ASP A 69 22.62 -4.64 -10.96
CA ASP A 69 22.31 -3.21 -10.87
C ASP A 69 23.57 -2.35 -10.89
N ALA A 70 24.63 -2.72 -10.16
CA ALA A 70 25.90 -2.00 -10.19
C ALA A 70 26.54 -2.01 -11.59
N VAL A 71 26.57 -3.17 -12.24
CA VAL A 71 27.10 -3.34 -13.62
C VAL A 71 26.23 -2.62 -14.64
N SER A 72 24.90 -2.64 -14.48
CA SER A 72 23.97 -1.91 -15.34
C SER A 72 24.20 -0.40 -15.25
N VAL A 73 24.40 0.16 -14.05
CA VAL A 73 24.67 1.59 -13.87
C VAL A 73 26.06 1.98 -14.40
N LEU A 74 27.05 1.09 -14.33
CA LEU A 74 28.37 1.30 -14.93
C LEU A 74 28.34 1.30 -16.47
N ASN A 75 27.55 0.40 -17.07
CA ASN A 75 27.51 0.20 -18.52
C ASN A 75 26.48 1.07 -19.24
N PHE A 76 25.40 1.44 -18.57
CA PHE A 76 24.33 2.25 -19.11
C PHE A 76 24.10 3.42 -18.16
N GLN A 77 24.35 4.65 -18.62
CA GLN A 77 24.00 5.86 -17.87
C GLN A 77 22.52 5.79 -17.47
N ARG A 78 22.26 5.40 -16.23
CA ARG A 78 20.89 5.27 -15.73
C ARG A 78 20.24 6.64 -15.86
N PRO A 79 19.05 6.72 -16.49
CA PRO A 79 18.49 8.02 -16.79
C PRO A 79 18.04 8.66 -15.46
N SER A 80 18.05 9.99 -15.38
CA SER A 80 17.85 10.73 -14.13
C SER A 80 16.57 10.29 -13.39
N PRO A 81 16.41 10.52 -12.06
CA PRO A 81 15.19 10.14 -11.33
C PRO A 81 13.88 10.54 -12.03
N VAL A 82 13.90 11.66 -12.75
CA VAL A 82 12.80 12.12 -13.62
C VAL A 82 12.56 11.23 -14.83
N HIS A 83 13.60 10.78 -15.53
CA HIS A 83 13.48 9.82 -16.62
C HIS A 83 13.16 8.41 -16.13
N MET A 84 13.55 8.07 -14.90
CA MET A 84 13.18 6.82 -14.26
C MET A 84 11.68 6.81 -13.91
N LEU A 85 11.16 7.92 -13.41
CA LEU A 85 9.72 8.15 -13.25
C LEU A 85 8.98 8.19 -14.60
N LYS A 86 9.61 8.76 -15.64
CA LYS A 86 9.08 8.75 -17.01
C LYS A 86 9.04 7.32 -17.57
N MET A 87 10.10 6.53 -17.40
CA MET A 87 10.15 5.12 -17.78
C MET A 87 9.23 4.24 -16.94
N LEU A 88 8.98 4.54 -15.67
CA LEU A 88 7.96 3.87 -14.84
C LEU A 88 6.53 4.29 -15.22
N ARG A 89 6.35 5.49 -15.77
CA ARG A 89 5.07 5.97 -16.35
C ARG A 89 4.84 5.47 -17.78
N GLU A 90 5.92 5.20 -18.53
CA GLU A 90 5.94 4.72 -19.91
C GLU A 90 6.05 3.19 -20.00
N SER A 91 6.57 2.50 -18.98
CA SER A 91 6.46 1.05 -18.83
C SER A 91 4.98 0.72 -18.84
N ASN A 92 4.55 -0.13 -19.79
CA ASN A 92 3.16 -0.48 -20.09
C ASN A 92 2.28 -0.18 -18.89
N LYS A 93 1.52 0.93 -18.94
CA LYS A 93 0.40 1.17 -18.01
C LYS A 93 -0.26 -0.19 -17.85
N ASN A 94 -0.15 -0.80 -16.67
CA ASN A 94 -0.49 -2.22 -16.52
C ASN A 94 -1.85 -2.40 -17.17
N LYS A 95 -1.97 -3.24 -18.20
CA LYS A 95 -3.21 -3.39 -18.99
C LYS A 95 -4.41 -3.66 -18.08
N ILE A 96 -4.14 -4.26 -16.93
CA ILE A 96 -4.97 -4.39 -15.73
C ILE A 96 -5.47 -3.03 -15.19
N ASN A 97 -4.61 -2.06 -14.93
CA ASN A 97 -4.99 -0.72 -14.46
C ASN A 97 -5.83 0.03 -15.51
N GLU A 98 -5.50 -0.08 -16.79
CA GLU A 98 -6.31 0.53 -17.86
C GLU A 98 -7.70 -0.08 -17.93
N LEU A 99 -7.76 -1.42 -17.91
CA LEU A 99 -9.02 -2.14 -17.90
C LEU A 99 -9.82 -1.90 -16.61
N SER A 100 -9.16 -1.83 -15.45
CA SER A 100 -9.80 -1.48 -14.17
C SER A 100 -10.43 -0.09 -14.22
N ASN A 101 -9.71 0.91 -14.73
CA ASN A 101 -10.24 2.27 -14.90
C ASN A 101 -11.40 2.30 -15.89
N TYR A 102 -11.29 1.55 -16.98
CA TYR A 102 -12.38 1.43 -17.95
C TYR A 102 -13.63 0.77 -17.32
N LEU A 103 -13.47 -0.32 -16.57
CA LEU A 103 -14.56 -0.96 -15.83
C LEU A 103 -15.20 -0.01 -14.80
N LYS A 104 -14.42 0.82 -14.11
CA LYS A 104 -14.92 1.85 -13.18
C LYS A 104 -15.73 2.95 -13.88
N SER A 105 -15.45 3.23 -15.16
CA SER A 105 -16.17 4.23 -15.95
C SER A 105 -17.54 3.75 -16.43
N LEU A 106 -17.69 2.44 -16.66
CA LEU A 106 -18.94 1.82 -17.12
C LEU A 106 -19.89 1.67 -15.94
N LYS A 107 -21.09 2.26 -16.02
CA LYS A 107 -22.07 2.23 -14.91
C LYS A 107 -23.40 1.66 -15.35
N ILE A 108 -24.08 0.95 -14.44
CA ILE A 108 -25.43 0.42 -14.63
C ILE A 108 -26.34 0.79 -13.45
N SER A 109 -27.63 1.03 -13.73
CA SER A 109 -28.65 1.24 -12.71
C SER A 109 -29.21 -0.09 -12.19
N PRO A 110 -29.75 -0.14 -10.97
CA PRO A 110 -30.34 -1.37 -10.41
C PRO A 110 -31.40 -2.01 -11.34
N ASN A 111 -32.30 -1.21 -11.92
CA ASN A 111 -33.36 -1.69 -12.82
C ASN A 111 -32.80 -2.27 -14.13
N ALA A 112 -31.69 -1.73 -14.65
CA ALA A 112 -31.06 -2.25 -15.84
C ALA A 112 -30.29 -3.55 -15.55
N ALA A 113 -29.68 -3.67 -14.37
CA ALA A 113 -28.94 -4.85 -13.95
C ALA A 113 -29.86 -6.07 -13.68
N GLU A 114 -31.09 -5.82 -13.21
CA GLU A 114 -32.10 -6.87 -12.99
C GLU A 114 -32.43 -7.63 -14.28
N LYS A 115 -32.44 -6.95 -15.44
CA LYS A 115 -32.63 -7.58 -16.77
C LYS A 115 -31.56 -8.62 -17.11
N PHE A 116 -30.39 -8.53 -16.49
CA PHE A 116 -29.28 -9.47 -16.65
C PHE A 116 -29.16 -10.45 -15.48
N ASN A 117 -30.18 -10.54 -14.62
CA ASN A 117 -30.21 -11.38 -13.43
C ASN A 117 -29.14 -11.03 -12.38
N ILE A 118 -28.78 -9.74 -12.25
CA ILE A 118 -27.83 -9.24 -11.25
C ILE A 118 -28.59 -8.48 -10.15
N LYS A 119 -28.55 -9.00 -8.91
CA LYS A 119 -29.34 -8.49 -7.78
C LYS A 119 -28.68 -7.31 -7.04
N ILE A 120 -28.70 -6.10 -7.60
CA ILE A 120 -28.17 -4.90 -6.91
C ILE A 120 -29.20 -4.34 -5.93
N ALA A 121 -28.75 -3.70 -4.84
CA ALA A 121 -29.62 -2.91 -3.98
C ALA A 121 -30.43 -1.90 -4.82
N LYS A 122 -31.74 -1.81 -4.58
CA LYS A 122 -32.64 -0.88 -5.29
C LYS A 122 -32.61 0.50 -4.63
N ASP A 123 -31.41 1.04 -4.42
CA ASP A 123 -31.14 2.33 -3.77
C ASP A 123 -31.07 3.51 -4.77
N GLY A 124 -31.25 3.23 -6.08
CA GLY A 124 -31.14 4.21 -7.16
C GLY A 124 -29.69 4.56 -7.53
N ILE A 125 -28.69 4.03 -6.84
CA ILE A 125 -27.28 4.35 -7.07
C ILE A 125 -26.75 3.49 -8.21
N LYS A 126 -26.13 4.14 -9.19
CA LYS A 126 -25.46 3.45 -10.31
C LYS A 126 -24.16 2.82 -9.83
N ARG A 127 -23.95 1.55 -10.16
CA ARG A 127 -22.73 0.79 -9.81
C ARG A 127 -21.86 0.60 -11.04
N SER A 128 -20.55 0.67 -10.83
CA SER A 128 -19.58 0.48 -11.91
C SER A 128 -19.46 -1.00 -12.31
N ALA A 129 -18.99 -1.31 -13.52
CA ALA A 129 -18.74 -2.70 -13.92
C ALA A 129 -17.70 -3.36 -13.00
N PHE A 130 -16.77 -2.59 -12.45
CA PHE A 130 -15.82 -3.05 -11.44
C PHE A 130 -16.52 -3.43 -10.13
N ASP A 131 -17.49 -2.63 -9.67
CA ASP A 131 -18.29 -2.95 -8.48
C ASP A 131 -19.14 -4.21 -8.70
N ILE A 132 -19.68 -4.38 -9.92
CA ILE A 132 -20.47 -5.57 -10.27
C ILE A 132 -19.59 -6.83 -10.27
N LEU A 133 -18.33 -6.71 -10.69
CA LEU A 133 -17.37 -7.81 -10.69
C LEU A 133 -17.03 -8.31 -9.29
N SER A 134 -17.13 -7.46 -8.26
CA SER A 134 -16.90 -7.86 -6.87
C SER A 134 -17.94 -8.84 -6.31
N ARG A 135 -19.03 -9.08 -7.04
CA ARG A 135 -20.15 -9.89 -6.60
C ARG A 135 -19.94 -11.37 -6.91
N GLU A 136 -20.43 -12.22 -6.02
CA GLU A 136 -20.35 -13.66 -6.17
C GLU A 136 -20.99 -14.15 -7.48
N GLY A 137 -20.29 -15.03 -8.20
CA GLY A 137 -20.75 -15.63 -9.45
C GLY A 137 -20.74 -14.73 -10.68
N ILE A 138 -20.19 -13.51 -10.59
CA ILE A 138 -20.01 -12.62 -11.75
C ILE A 138 -18.63 -12.84 -12.35
N THR A 139 -18.60 -13.15 -13.65
CA THR A 139 -17.37 -13.31 -14.44
C THR A 139 -17.27 -12.25 -15.54
N PHE A 140 -16.10 -12.08 -16.14
CA PHE A 140 -15.94 -11.23 -17.33
C PHE A 140 -16.90 -11.59 -18.48
N ASN A 141 -17.27 -12.85 -18.65
CA ASN A 141 -18.26 -13.27 -19.65
C ASN A 141 -19.65 -12.68 -19.36
N LYS A 142 -20.03 -12.64 -18.07
CA LYS A 142 -21.28 -12.00 -17.64
C LYS A 142 -21.22 -10.47 -17.76
N LEU A 143 -20.07 -9.86 -17.50
CA LEU A 143 -19.89 -8.42 -17.73
C LEU A 143 -20.04 -8.07 -19.22
N ARG A 144 -19.47 -8.88 -20.12
CA ARG A 144 -19.55 -8.66 -21.57
C ARG A 144 -20.95 -8.79 -22.15
N SER A 145 -21.84 -9.55 -21.51
CA SER A 145 -23.25 -9.60 -21.95
C SER A 145 -24.01 -8.31 -21.66
N ILE A 146 -23.51 -7.50 -20.71
CA ILE A 146 -24.06 -6.18 -20.36
C ILE A 146 -23.35 -5.09 -21.17
N TRP A 147 -22.02 -5.16 -21.23
CA TRP A 147 -21.16 -4.21 -21.93
C TRP A 147 -20.31 -4.93 -22.97
N SER A 148 -20.83 -5.02 -24.19
CA SER A 148 -20.17 -5.69 -25.31
C SER A 148 -18.82 -5.06 -25.71
N LYS A 149 -18.59 -3.80 -25.34
CA LYS A 149 -17.35 -3.05 -25.62
C LYS A 149 -16.22 -3.30 -24.62
N ILE A 150 -16.36 -4.24 -23.67
CA ILE A 150 -15.26 -4.60 -22.77
C ILE A 150 -14.19 -5.37 -23.56
N PRO A 151 -12.94 -4.87 -23.62
CA PRO A 151 -11.88 -5.54 -24.37
C PRO A 151 -11.58 -6.91 -23.77
N LYS A 152 -11.09 -7.83 -24.61
CA LYS A 152 -10.58 -9.12 -24.15
C LYS A 152 -9.19 -8.93 -23.55
N ALA A 153 -8.96 -9.50 -22.38
CA ALA A 153 -7.65 -9.59 -21.76
C ALA A 153 -7.23 -11.07 -21.68
N SER A 154 -6.00 -11.32 -21.26
CA SER A 154 -5.56 -12.69 -20.97
C SER A 154 -6.28 -13.22 -19.73
N LYS A 155 -6.38 -14.55 -19.60
CA LYS A 155 -7.03 -15.19 -18.44
C LYS A 155 -6.43 -14.72 -17.11
N ASN A 156 -5.09 -14.62 -17.04
CA ASN A 156 -4.39 -14.15 -15.84
C ASN A 156 -4.74 -12.69 -15.51
N GLU A 157 -4.85 -11.81 -16.51
CA GLU A 157 -5.24 -10.41 -16.30
C GLU A 157 -6.68 -10.28 -15.81
N GLU A 158 -7.59 -11.09 -16.36
CA GLU A 158 -9.00 -11.14 -15.94
C GLU A 158 -9.14 -11.68 -14.51
N GLU A 159 -8.47 -12.78 -14.18
CA GLU A 159 -8.45 -13.35 -12.82
C GLU A 159 -7.88 -12.35 -11.80
N GLN A 160 -6.81 -11.64 -12.14
CA GLN A 160 -6.25 -10.60 -11.28
C GLN A 160 -7.23 -9.45 -11.02
N LEU A 161 -8.02 -9.06 -12.04
CA LEU A 161 -9.05 -8.03 -11.90
C LEU A 161 -10.26 -8.50 -11.10
N GLU A 162 -10.68 -9.76 -11.26
CA GLU A 162 -11.73 -10.38 -10.45
C GLU A 162 -11.33 -10.39 -8.97
N ILE A 163 -10.13 -10.89 -8.67
CA ILE A 163 -9.56 -10.86 -7.31
C ILE A 163 -9.53 -9.42 -6.79
N SER A 164 -8.98 -8.48 -7.56
CA SER A 164 -8.88 -7.07 -7.15
C SER A 164 -10.25 -6.45 -6.86
N ALA A 165 -11.27 -6.76 -7.66
CA ALA A 165 -12.63 -6.28 -7.45
C ALA A 165 -13.23 -6.87 -6.16
N HIS A 166 -13.09 -8.17 -5.93
CA HIS A 166 -13.58 -8.82 -4.70
C HIS A 166 -12.96 -8.23 -3.43
N TYR A 167 -11.66 -7.90 -3.45
CA TYR A 167 -10.97 -7.35 -2.28
C TYR A 167 -11.07 -5.81 -2.16
N SER A 168 -11.52 -5.11 -3.20
CA SER A 168 -11.55 -3.64 -3.22
C SER A 168 -12.30 -3.02 -2.04
N GLY A 169 -13.49 -3.52 -1.71
CA GLY A 169 -14.27 -3.01 -0.57
C GLY A 169 -13.61 -3.25 0.79
N TYR A 170 -12.88 -4.36 0.95
CA TYR A 170 -12.13 -4.63 2.18
C TYR A 170 -10.94 -3.68 2.32
N LEU A 171 -10.24 -3.41 1.22
CA LEU A 171 -9.12 -2.48 1.18
C LEU A 171 -9.57 -1.04 1.45
N GLU A 172 -10.71 -0.62 0.87
CA GLU A 172 -11.30 0.70 1.14
C GLU A 172 -11.67 0.86 2.62
N LYS A 173 -12.28 -0.19 3.21
CA LYS A 173 -12.59 -0.20 4.65
C LYS A 173 -11.31 -0.13 5.49
N GLN A 174 -10.29 -0.92 5.14
CA GLN A 174 -9.02 -0.94 5.86
C GLN A 174 -8.31 0.42 5.79
N GLU A 175 -8.33 1.09 4.63
CA GLU A 175 -7.77 2.43 4.49
C GLU A 175 -8.54 3.44 5.33
N ALA A 176 -9.87 3.38 5.33
CA ALA A 176 -10.69 4.24 6.18
C ALA A 176 -10.39 4.02 7.68
N ASP A 177 -10.22 2.77 8.09
CA ASP A 177 -9.81 2.40 9.46
C ASP A 177 -8.41 2.97 9.77
N ILE A 178 -7.44 2.86 8.86
CA ILE A 178 -6.09 3.44 9.05
C ILE A 178 -6.16 4.97 9.20
N ILE A 179 -6.94 5.65 8.36
CA ILE A 179 -7.09 7.11 8.42
C ILE A 179 -7.76 7.54 9.73
N ALA A 180 -8.83 6.84 10.14
CA ALA A 180 -9.51 7.10 11.41
C ALA A 180 -8.54 6.90 12.58
N PHE A 181 -7.76 5.82 12.56
CA PHE A 181 -6.76 5.52 13.58
C PHE A 181 -5.66 6.59 13.64
N ARG A 182 -5.14 7.06 12.50
CA ARG A 182 -4.14 8.15 12.45
C ARG A 182 -4.67 9.45 13.06
N ARG A 183 -5.97 9.76 12.88
CA ARG A 183 -6.59 10.91 13.55
C ARG A 183 -6.62 10.73 15.07
N ASP A 184 -6.83 9.51 15.53
CA ASP A 184 -6.85 9.15 16.94
C ASP A 184 -5.44 8.94 17.53
N GLU A 185 -4.35 9.03 16.75
CA GLU A 185 -2.98 8.75 17.24
C GLU A 185 -2.57 9.67 18.40
N ASN A 186 -3.05 10.92 18.38
CA ASN A 186 -2.82 11.94 19.40
C ASN A 186 -3.85 11.89 20.54
N LEU A 187 -4.81 10.96 20.50
CA LEU A 187 -5.81 10.82 21.55
C LEU A 187 -5.12 10.43 22.86
N LEU A 188 -5.34 11.24 23.89
CA LEU A 188 -4.78 11.03 25.22
C LEU A 188 -5.44 9.82 25.88
N ILE A 189 -4.60 8.96 26.45
CA ILE A 189 -5.04 7.83 27.27
C ILE A 189 -5.14 8.34 28.71
N PRO A 190 -6.32 8.32 29.34
CA PRO A 190 -6.45 8.79 30.72
C PRO A 190 -5.60 7.97 31.70
N ASP A 191 -4.99 8.63 32.69
CA ASP A 191 -4.11 7.98 33.67
C ASP A 191 -4.80 6.90 34.51
N PHE A 192 -6.13 6.94 34.58
CA PHE A 192 -6.96 6.00 35.34
C PHE A 192 -7.42 4.77 34.54
N VAL A 193 -6.92 4.56 33.32
CA VAL A 193 -7.27 3.38 32.52
C VAL A 193 -6.78 2.09 33.20
N ASP A 194 -7.72 1.20 33.49
CA ASP A 194 -7.44 -0.12 34.03
C ASP A 194 -7.23 -1.14 32.90
N TYR A 195 -5.98 -1.36 32.53
CA TYR A 195 -5.59 -2.28 31.46
C TYR A 195 -5.99 -3.74 31.73
N GLU A 196 -6.28 -4.15 32.97
CA GLU A 196 -6.74 -5.52 33.25
C GLU A 196 -8.14 -5.77 32.69
N LYS A 197 -8.97 -4.73 32.65
CA LYS A 197 -10.34 -4.78 32.14
C LYS A 197 -10.43 -4.84 30.61
N LEU A 198 -9.30 -4.79 29.89
CA LEU A 198 -9.26 -4.91 28.44
C LEU A 198 -9.40 -6.38 28.02
N SER A 199 -10.65 -6.83 27.89
CA SER A 199 -10.97 -8.13 27.31
C SER A 199 -10.51 -8.22 25.85
N GLY A 200 -9.83 -9.31 25.47
CA GLY A 200 -9.30 -9.50 24.12
C GLY A 200 -7.83 -9.16 23.95
N LEU A 201 -7.14 -8.68 25.00
CA LEU A 201 -5.69 -8.53 25.03
C LEU A 201 -5.03 -9.70 25.76
N SER A 202 -3.85 -10.12 25.28
CA SER A 202 -3.03 -11.11 25.97
C SER A 202 -2.44 -10.53 27.26
N ASN A 203 -2.07 -11.42 28.19
CA ASN A 203 -1.43 -11.01 29.44
C ASN A 203 -0.10 -10.28 29.20
N GLU A 204 0.62 -10.64 28.13
CA GLU A 204 1.84 -9.94 27.72
C GLU A 204 1.56 -8.49 27.33
N VAL A 205 0.56 -8.27 26.48
CA VAL A 205 0.15 -6.93 26.04
C VAL A 205 -0.33 -6.08 27.22
N LYS A 206 -1.17 -6.64 28.10
CA LYS A 206 -1.64 -5.95 29.30
C LYS A 206 -0.48 -5.56 30.22
N SER A 207 0.48 -6.46 30.41
CA SER A 207 1.68 -6.21 31.21
C SER A 207 2.53 -5.09 30.62
N LYS A 208 2.72 -5.09 29.29
CA LYS A 208 3.45 -4.02 28.58
C LYS A 208 2.77 -2.66 28.74
N PHE A 209 1.45 -2.58 28.58
CA PHE A 209 0.71 -1.32 28.78
C PHE A 209 0.75 -0.83 30.22
N LYS A 210 0.68 -1.73 31.21
CA LYS A 210 0.83 -1.36 32.63
C LYS A 210 2.21 -0.83 32.98
N LEU A 211 3.25 -1.42 32.40
CA LEU A 211 4.64 -1.03 32.65
C LEU A 211 4.97 0.31 32.00
N ILE A 212 4.62 0.47 30.72
CA ILE A 212 5.02 1.62 29.92
C ILE A 212 4.07 2.81 30.10
N LYS A 213 2.79 2.54 30.41
CA LYS A 213 1.72 3.55 30.56
C LYS A 213 1.75 4.60 29.43
N PRO A 214 1.47 4.18 28.18
CA PRO A 214 1.48 5.09 27.05
C PRO A 214 0.49 6.23 27.28
N GLN A 215 0.92 7.46 26.99
CA GLN A 215 0.15 8.69 27.11
C GLN A 215 -0.77 8.92 25.91
N THR A 216 -0.40 8.36 24.75
CA THR A 216 -1.19 8.43 23.53
C THR A 216 -1.30 7.07 22.86
N LEU A 217 -2.31 6.89 22.00
CA LEU A 217 -2.45 5.69 21.18
C LEU A 217 -1.26 5.48 20.23
N GLY A 218 -0.67 6.57 19.72
CA GLY A 218 0.56 6.49 18.93
C GLY A 218 1.76 5.95 19.71
N GLN A 219 1.90 6.35 20.97
CA GLN A 219 2.93 5.78 21.83
C GLN A 219 2.69 4.29 22.09
N ALA A 220 1.43 3.88 22.31
CA ALA A 220 1.07 2.48 22.50
C ALA A 220 1.47 1.60 21.30
N LEU A 221 1.35 2.12 20.07
CA LEU A 221 1.71 1.40 18.85
C LEU A 221 3.23 1.19 18.67
N ARG A 222 4.05 2.07 19.24
CA ARG A 222 5.53 1.97 19.16
C ARG A 222 6.11 1.00 20.19
N ILE A 223 5.28 0.45 21.07
CA ILE A 223 5.70 -0.57 22.03
C ILE A 223 5.95 -1.87 21.27
N ASP A 224 7.13 -2.45 21.47
CA ASP A 224 7.51 -3.69 20.81
C ASP A 224 6.55 -4.84 21.13
N GLY A 225 6.14 -5.57 20.08
CA GLY A 225 5.17 -6.65 20.16
C GLY A 225 3.70 -6.22 20.35
N ILE A 226 3.38 -4.92 20.32
CA ILE A 226 1.98 -4.46 20.28
C ILE A 226 1.47 -4.44 18.84
N THR A 227 0.33 -5.10 18.60
CA THR A 227 -0.32 -5.11 17.29
C THR A 227 -1.33 -3.97 17.14
N PRO A 228 -1.62 -3.50 15.90
CA PRO A 228 -2.69 -2.51 15.68
C PRO A 228 -4.03 -2.93 16.28
N ALA A 229 -4.37 -4.23 16.23
CA ALA A 229 -5.58 -4.77 16.83
C ALA A 229 -5.65 -4.53 18.36
N ALA A 230 -4.52 -4.65 19.06
CA ALA A 230 -4.46 -4.37 20.49
C ALA A 230 -4.71 -2.89 20.81
N VAL A 231 -4.13 -1.98 20.00
CA VAL A 231 -4.36 -0.53 20.17
C VAL A 231 -5.81 -0.16 19.84
N TYR A 232 -6.46 -0.84 18.90
CA TYR A 232 -7.89 -0.68 18.62
C TYR A 232 -8.78 -1.05 19.80
N ILE A 233 -8.45 -2.12 20.53
CA ILE A 233 -9.16 -2.52 21.75
C ILE A 233 -9.00 -1.43 22.83
N LEU A 234 -7.79 -0.90 23.00
CA LEU A 234 -7.52 0.21 23.91
C LEU A 234 -8.30 1.48 23.52
N LEU A 235 -8.28 1.87 22.24
CA LEU A 235 -9.05 2.99 21.70
C LEU A 235 -10.55 2.85 21.99
N SER A 236 -11.12 1.66 21.75
CA SER A 236 -12.54 1.38 22.03
C SER A 236 -12.88 1.55 23.50
N HIS A 237 -11.97 1.16 24.40
CA HIS A 237 -12.14 1.32 25.84
C HIS A 237 -12.08 2.80 26.25
N VAL A 238 -11.09 3.54 25.77
CA VAL A 238 -10.92 4.97 26.06
C VAL A 238 -12.13 5.78 25.55
N LYS A 239 -12.60 5.52 24.32
CA LYS A 239 -13.80 6.19 23.76
C LYS A 239 -15.07 5.91 24.56
N ARG A 240 -15.25 4.69 25.08
CA ARG A 240 -16.38 4.34 25.96
C ARG A 240 -16.32 5.06 27.31
N GLY A 241 -15.11 5.23 27.87
CA GLY A 241 -14.89 6.00 29.10
C GLY A 241 -15.28 7.48 28.96
N HIS A 242 -14.84 8.13 27.88
CA HIS A 242 -15.17 9.54 27.60
C HIS A 242 -16.67 9.80 27.41
N GLN A 243 -17.41 8.87 26.78
CA GLN A 243 -18.86 9.02 26.61
C GLN A 243 -19.64 8.94 27.94
N LYS A 244 -19.12 8.23 28.95
CA LYS A 244 -19.73 8.19 30.29
C LYS A 244 -19.46 9.48 31.07
N LEU A 245 -18.26 10.07 30.91
CA LEU A 245 -17.88 11.33 31.55
C LEU A 245 -18.67 12.54 31.01
N ASN A 246 -19.02 12.55 29.72
CA ASN A 246 -19.80 13.64 29.11
C ASN A 246 -21.33 13.51 29.30
N ARG A 247 -21.81 12.44 29.95
CA ARG A 247 -23.25 12.18 30.20
C ARG A 247 -23.64 12.24 31.67
N ALA A 248 -22.67 12.48 32.56
CA ALA A 248 -22.86 12.72 33.98
C ALA A 248 -22.74 14.23 34.25
#